data_AF-A0AAW0ID51-F1
#
_entry.id   AF-A0AAW0ID51-F1
#
_cell.length_a   1.000
_cell.length_b   1.000
_cell.length_c   1.000
_cell.angle_alpha   90.00
_cell.angle_beta   90.00
_cell.angle_gamma   90.00
#
_symmetry.space_group_name_H-M   'P 1'
#
loop_
_entity.id
_entity.type
_entity.pdbx_description
1 polymer ?
#
loop_
_entity_poly.entity_id
_entity_poly.type
_entity_poly.pdbx_seq_one_letter_code
_entity_poly.pdbx_strand_id
1 'polypeptide(L)'
;MEPFEELPFVLKKGHAKFLQLPDIDCKQKPPFLVLLVTSSHKQLAARMAIRKTWGREAEVQGQRVKTLFLLGASDSTDEMNATAQEGKQHRDIIQKDFKDDYFNLTLKTMMGMEWVHHFCPQAAFVMKTDSDVFVNVGYLTDLLLKKNKTCRFFTGYIKPNELPIRKKSSKWFVSKFEYPWDRYPPFCSGTGYVFSSDVVSKVYSVSESVPFLKLEDVFFGLCLAKLKIRPE
;
A
#
# COMPACT_ATOMS: atom_id res chain seq x y z
N MET A 1 5.29 -19.83 24.26
CA MET A 1 3.83 -19.79 24.13
C MET A 1 3.55 -19.23 22.74
N GLU A 2 3.24 -20.09 21.78
CA GLU A 2 3.14 -19.72 20.36
C GLU A 2 1.87 -18.91 20.10
N PRO A 3 1.94 -17.67 19.58
CA PRO A 3 0.81 -16.75 19.62
C PRO A 3 -0.01 -16.73 18.31
N PHE A 4 -0.44 -17.88 17.83
CA PHE A 4 -1.27 -17.96 16.61
C PHE A 4 -2.32 -19.08 16.66
N GLU A 5 -2.99 -19.27 17.80
CA GLU A 5 -4.25 -20.03 17.81
C GLU A 5 -5.34 -19.22 17.08
N GLU A 6 -5.78 -19.80 15.98
CA GLU A 6 -6.85 -19.47 15.03
C GLU A 6 -7.86 -18.39 15.46
N LEU A 7 -7.57 -17.13 15.11
CA LEU A 7 -8.60 -16.09 14.97
C LEU A 7 -9.19 -16.16 13.54
N PRO A 8 -10.51 -16.31 13.36
CA PRO A 8 -11.12 -16.49 12.06
C PRO A 8 -11.29 -15.14 11.36
N PHE A 9 -10.21 -14.59 10.82
CA PHE A 9 -10.25 -13.63 9.71
C PHE A 9 -8.89 -13.65 9.00
N VAL A 10 -8.62 -14.77 8.32
CA VAL A 10 -7.48 -14.89 7.41
C VAL A 10 -7.80 -14.13 6.14
N LEU A 11 -6.92 -13.20 5.76
CA LEU A 11 -6.96 -12.62 4.42
C LEU A 11 -6.77 -13.77 3.41
N LYS A 12 -7.83 -14.23 2.75
CA LYS A 12 -7.72 -15.24 1.69
C LYS A 12 -7.28 -14.57 0.40
N LYS A 13 -6.04 -14.81 -0.07
CA LYS A 13 -5.65 -14.38 -1.43
C LYS A 13 -6.52 -15.09 -2.46
N GLY A 14 -6.80 -14.43 -3.59
CA GLY A 14 -7.34 -15.08 -4.79
C GLY A 14 -8.85 -15.03 -5.04
N HIS A 15 -9.67 -14.34 -4.23
CA HIS A 15 -11.12 -14.25 -4.52
C HIS A 15 -11.47 -13.09 -5.48
N ALA A 16 -10.74 -11.98 -5.42
CA ALA A 16 -10.98 -10.83 -6.27
C ALA A 16 -10.07 -10.86 -7.51
N LYS A 17 -10.57 -10.46 -8.67
CA LYS A 17 -9.79 -10.37 -9.93
C LYS A 17 -9.35 -8.93 -10.16
N PHE A 18 -8.17 -8.75 -10.78
CA PHE A 18 -7.78 -7.44 -11.27
C PHE A 18 -8.72 -7.03 -12.42
N LEU A 19 -9.39 -5.90 -12.25
CA LEU A 19 -10.28 -5.29 -13.25
C LEU A 19 -9.50 -4.41 -14.22
N GLN A 20 -8.46 -3.73 -13.72
CA GLN A 20 -7.56 -2.90 -14.51
C GLN A 20 -6.13 -3.08 -14.04
N LEU A 21 -5.21 -3.12 -14.99
CA LEU A 21 -3.77 -3.14 -14.76
C LEU A 21 -3.13 -1.96 -15.50
N PRO A 22 -2.09 -1.34 -14.93
CA PRO A 22 -1.37 -0.26 -15.58
C PRO A 22 -0.52 -0.78 -16.73
N ASP A 23 -0.22 0.10 -17.68
CA ASP A 23 0.66 -0.20 -18.82
C ASP A 23 2.12 0.10 -18.44
N ILE A 24 2.77 -0.87 -17.82
CA ILE A 24 4.18 -0.80 -17.44
C ILE A 24 4.85 -2.16 -17.56
N ASP A 25 5.99 -2.18 -18.25
CA ASP A 25 6.88 -3.34 -18.30
C ASP A 25 8.06 -3.16 -17.34
N CYS A 26 7.91 -3.70 -16.12
CA CYS A 26 8.98 -3.69 -15.13
C CYS A 26 10.11 -4.70 -15.43
N LYS A 27 9.91 -5.65 -16.36
CA LYS A 27 10.97 -6.60 -16.73
C LYS A 27 12.02 -5.93 -17.62
N GLN A 28 11.59 -5.07 -18.54
CA GLN A 28 12.50 -4.35 -19.43
C GLN A 28 13.06 -3.07 -18.83
N LYS A 29 12.22 -2.28 -18.14
CA LYS A 29 12.58 -0.96 -17.62
C LYS A 29 12.07 -0.79 -16.19
N PRO A 30 12.63 -1.53 -15.22
CA PRO A 30 12.18 -1.44 -13.84
C PRO A 30 12.32 -0.01 -13.31
N PRO A 31 11.26 0.56 -12.70
CA PRO A 31 11.37 1.84 -12.02
C PRO A 31 12.25 1.68 -10.76
N PHE A 32 13.02 2.72 -10.44
CA PHE A 32 13.72 2.78 -9.15
C PHE A 32 12.72 2.89 -7.99
N LEU A 33 11.68 3.71 -8.16
CA LEU A 33 10.65 3.94 -7.15
C LEU A 33 9.25 3.82 -7.76
N VAL A 34 8.41 3.00 -7.14
CA VAL A 34 6.97 2.93 -7.42
C VAL A 34 6.20 3.63 -6.31
N LEU A 35 5.42 4.65 -6.64
CA LEU A 35 4.52 5.35 -5.73
C LEU A 35 3.12 4.74 -5.89
N LEU A 36 2.68 3.96 -4.90
CA LEU A 36 1.34 3.40 -4.81
C LEU A 36 0.45 4.36 -4.01
N VAL A 37 -0.45 5.05 -4.72
CA VAL A 37 -1.34 6.06 -4.15
C VAL A 37 -2.72 5.45 -3.94
N THR A 38 -3.18 5.34 -2.70
CA THR A 38 -4.55 4.94 -2.42
C THR A 38 -5.52 6.05 -2.84
N SER A 39 -6.55 5.70 -3.60
CA SER A 39 -7.56 6.67 -4.05
C SER A 39 -8.94 6.00 -4.13
N SER A 40 -10.00 6.78 -4.30
CA SER A 40 -11.36 6.28 -4.55
C SER A 40 -11.93 6.86 -5.85
N HIS A 41 -13.01 6.27 -6.36
CA HIS A 41 -13.66 6.72 -7.60
C HIS A 41 -13.94 8.23 -7.65
N LYS A 42 -14.37 8.81 -6.51
CA LYS A 42 -14.73 10.24 -6.38
C LYS A 42 -13.52 11.18 -6.36
N GLN A 43 -12.31 10.66 -6.19
CA GLN A 43 -11.08 11.45 -6.05
C GLN A 43 -10.35 11.70 -7.38
N LEU A 44 -11.07 11.77 -8.50
CA LEU A 44 -10.49 12.08 -9.81
C LEU A 44 -9.67 13.38 -9.78
N ALA A 45 -10.20 14.44 -9.15
CA ALA A 45 -9.50 15.72 -9.04
C ALA A 45 -8.16 15.61 -8.30
N ALA A 46 -8.10 14.80 -7.23
CA ALA A 46 -6.86 14.55 -6.50
C ALA A 46 -5.85 13.78 -7.36
N ARG A 47 -6.28 12.71 -8.05
CA ARG A 47 -5.41 11.98 -8.99
C ARG A 47 -4.86 12.89 -10.09
N MET A 48 -5.70 13.75 -10.65
CA MET A 48 -5.28 14.73 -11.66
C MET A 48 -4.30 15.76 -11.10
N ALA A 49 -4.49 16.23 -9.86
CA ALA A 49 -3.54 17.13 -9.21
C ALA A 49 -2.18 16.45 -9.01
N ILE A 50 -2.17 15.19 -8.54
CA ILE A 50 -0.96 14.39 -8.36
C ILE A 50 -0.22 14.20 -9.68
N ARG A 51 -0.93 13.79 -10.75
CA ARG A 51 -0.35 13.63 -12.11
C ARG A 51 0.27 14.92 -12.65
N LYS A 52 -0.32 16.08 -12.33
CA LYS A 52 0.15 17.40 -12.76
C LYS A 52 1.27 17.97 -11.88
N THR A 53 1.52 17.38 -10.72
CA THR A 53 2.47 17.88 -9.72
C THR A 53 3.50 16.80 -9.39
N TRP A 54 3.53 16.32 -8.14
CA TRP A 54 4.59 15.47 -7.61
C TRP A 54 4.56 14.04 -8.12
N GLY A 55 3.41 13.54 -8.58
CA GLY A 55 3.26 12.17 -9.07
C GLY A 55 3.43 12.02 -10.58
N ARG A 56 3.88 13.06 -11.28
CA ARG A 56 4.18 12.98 -12.71
C ARG A 56 5.27 11.94 -12.96
N GLU A 57 5.10 11.10 -13.97
CA GLU A 57 6.18 10.21 -14.41
C GLU A 57 7.38 11.05 -14.85
N ALA A 58 8.52 10.79 -14.20
CA ALA A 58 9.73 11.59 -14.37
C ALA A 58 10.96 10.73 -14.09
N GLU A 59 12.07 11.16 -14.69
CA GLU A 59 13.40 10.79 -14.22
C GLU A 59 13.83 11.82 -13.19
N VAL A 60 14.12 11.36 -11.98
CA VAL A 60 14.56 12.18 -10.85
C VAL A 60 15.94 11.69 -10.48
N GLN A 61 16.96 12.56 -10.59
CA GLN A 61 18.37 12.16 -10.42
C GLN A 61 18.79 10.95 -11.29
N GLY A 62 18.30 10.88 -12.53
CA GLY A 62 18.55 9.75 -13.43
C GLY A 62 17.86 8.45 -13.01
N GLN A 63 16.98 8.48 -12.01
CA GLN A 63 16.20 7.34 -11.56
C GLN A 63 14.76 7.47 -12.05
N ARG A 64 14.23 6.39 -12.63
CA ARG A 64 12.84 6.34 -13.09
C ARG A 64 11.88 6.21 -11.90
N VAL A 65 10.93 7.14 -11.78
CA VAL A 65 9.87 7.09 -10.77
C VAL A 65 8.51 6.92 -11.45
N LYS A 66 7.70 5.98 -10.96
CA LYS A 66 6.36 5.71 -11.49
C LYS A 66 5.29 5.81 -10.41
N THR A 67 4.25 6.58 -10.67
CA THR A 67 3.07 6.68 -9.80
C THR A 67 1.94 5.82 -10.33
N LEU A 68 1.29 5.06 -9.46
CA LEU A 68 0.15 4.19 -9.75
C LEU A 68 -0.95 4.42 -8.72
N PHE A 69 -2.21 4.43 -9.17
CA PHE A 69 -3.37 4.66 -8.31
C PHE A 69 -4.09 3.36 -7.99
N LEU A 70 -4.33 3.10 -6.71
CA LEU A 70 -5.01 1.91 -6.21
C LEU A 70 -6.49 2.20 -5.98
N LEU A 71 -7.38 1.46 -6.66
CA LEU A 71 -8.84 1.57 -6.53
C LEU A 71 -9.48 0.20 -6.31
N GLY A 72 -10.57 0.18 -5.54
CA GLY A 72 -11.48 -0.98 -5.49
C GLY A 72 -12.55 -0.89 -6.58
N ALA A 73 -13.63 -1.64 -6.41
CA ALA A 73 -14.85 -1.56 -7.19
C ALA A 73 -15.89 -0.67 -6.50
N SER A 74 -16.78 -0.08 -7.30
CA SER A 74 -17.96 0.65 -6.84
C SER A 74 -19.24 -0.05 -7.28
N ASP A 75 -20.28 0.09 -6.48
CA ASP A 75 -21.64 -0.35 -6.81
C ASP A 75 -22.28 0.55 -7.90
N SER A 76 -21.68 1.71 -8.19
CA SER A 76 -22.14 2.64 -9.24
C SER A 76 -21.51 2.32 -10.59
N THR A 77 -22.35 1.97 -11.57
CA THR A 77 -21.94 1.77 -12.96
C THR A 77 -21.28 3.01 -13.56
N ASP A 78 -21.75 4.21 -13.22
CA ASP A 78 -21.18 5.46 -13.71
C ASP A 78 -19.76 5.69 -13.17
N GLU A 79 -19.55 5.45 -11.87
CA GLU A 79 -18.22 5.53 -11.25
C GLU A 79 -17.25 4.51 -11.87
N MET A 80 -17.72 3.28 -12.14
CA MET A 80 -16.93 2.23 -12.79
C MET A 80 -16.57 2.60 -14.24
N ASN A 81 -17.53 3.09 -15.02
CA ASN A 81 -17.32 3.53 -16.40
C ASN A 81 -16.36 4.72 -16.49
N ALA A 82 -16.52 5.72 -15.62
CA ALA A 82 -15.62 6.87 -15.57
C ALA A 82 -14.18 6.44 -15.23
N THR A 83 -14.03 5.51 -14.28
CA THR A 83 -12.71 4.98 -13.88
C THR A 83 -12.09 4.14 -15.00
N ALA A 84 -12.88 3.35 -15.74
CA ALA A 84 -12.39 2.60 -16.89
C ALA A 84 -11.93 3.54 -18.03
N GLN A 85 -12.65 4.64 -18.26
CA GLN A 85 -12.26 5.65 -19.24
C GLN A 85 -10.96 6.37 -18.83
N GLU A 86 -10.84 6.74 -17.55
CA GLU A 86 -9.61 7.30 -17.00
C GLU A 86 -8.43 6.34 -17.14
N GLY A 87 -8.63 5.05 -16.82
CA GLY A 87 -7.61 4.01 -16.93
C GLY A 87 -7.11 3.82 -18.36
N LYS A 88 -8.00 3.88 -19.36
CA LYS A 88 -7.62 3.88 -20.78
C LYS A 88 -6.76 5.09 -21.17
N GLN A 89 -7.07 6.25 -20.61
CA GLN A 89 -6.39 7.51 -20.93
C GLN A 89 -5.01 7.62 -20.26
N HIS A 90 -4.90 7.27 -18.98
CA HIS A 90 -3.71 7.51 -18.18
C HIS A 90 -2.85 6.26 -17.94
N ARG A 91 -3.44 5.06 -18.05
CA ARG A 91 -2.77 3.76 -17.93
C ARG A 91 -1.96 3.57 -16.65
N ASP A 92 -2.39 4.20 -15.57
CA ASP A 92 -1.73 4.24 -14.26
C ASP A 92 -2.64 3.76 -13.11
N ILE A 93 -3.74 3.08 -13.43
CA ILE A 93 -4.71 2.56 -12.46
C ILE A 93 -4.48 1.06 -12.25
N ILE A 94 -4.38 0.65 -10.98
CA ILE A 94 -4.53 -0.73 -10.53
C ILE A 94 -5.90 -0.82 -9.85
N GLN A 95 -6.79 -1.62 -10.42
CA GLN A 95 -8.13 -1.83 -9.87
C GLN A 95 -8.41 -3.31 -9.66
N LYS A 96 -9.03 -3.67 -8.54
CA LYS A 96 -9.43 -5.05 -8.22
C LYS A 96 -10.86 -5.11 -7.70
N ASP A 97 -11.49 -6.27 -7.90
CA ASP A 97 -12.90 -6.51 -7.61
C ASP A 97 -13.17 -6.74 -6.11
N PHE A 98 -13.05 -5.69 -5.31
CA PHE A 98 -13.53 -5.63 -3.93
C PHE A 98 -14.12 -4.25 -3.67
N LYS A 99 -15.15 -4.16 -2.82
CA LYS A 99 -15.81 -2.88 -2.53
C LYS A 99 -14.83 -1.85 -2.00
N ASP A 100 -14.75 -0.71 -2.69
CA ASP A 100 -13.90 0.41 -2.29
C ASP A 100 -14.53 1.14 -1.09
N ASP A 101 -14.10 0.74 0.10
CA ASP A 101 -14.55 1.29 1.38
C ASP A 101 -13.34 1.53 2.31
N TYR A 102 -13.49 2.48 3.23
CA TYR A 102 -12.46 2.80 4.23
C TYR A 102 -12.05 1.56 5.05
N PHE A 103 -13.00 0.69 5.42
CA PHE A 103 -12.70 -0.51 6.18
C PHE A 103 -12.01 -1.61 5.35
N ASN A 104 -11.96 -1.44 4.03
CA ASN A 104 -11.24 -2.32 3.09
C ASN A 104 -9.87 -1.74 2.67
N LEU A 105 -9.36 -0.71 3.35
CA LEU A 105 -8.04 -0.14 3.04
C LEU A 105 -6.90 -1.16 3.13
N THR A 106 -6.97 -2.12 4.05
CA THR A 106 -6.02 -3.23 4.11
C THR A 106 -6.06 -4.08 2.84
N LEU A 107 -7.25 -4.41 2.31
CA LEU A 107 -7.39 -5.13 1.05
C LEU A 107 -6.78 -4.35 -0.11
N LYS A 108 -7.04 -3.04 -0.16
CA LYS A 108 -6.47 -2.14 -1.18
C LYS A 108 -4.95 -2.05 -1.10
N THR A 109 -4.41 -1.95 0.09
CA THR A 109 -2.96 -1.92 0.32
C THR A 109 -2.33 -3.25 -0.11
N MET A 110 -2.91 -4.38 0.31
CA MET A 110 -2.42 -5.71 -0.07
C MET A 110 -2.57 -6.00 -1.57
N MET A 111 -3.57 -5.45 -2.24
CA MET A 111 -3.68 -5.47 -3.71
C MET A 111 -2.49 -4.75 -4.35
N GLY A 112 -2.04 -3.61 -3.82
CA GLY A 112 -0.84 -2.93 -4.28
C GLY A 112 0.42 -3.81 -4.12
N MET A 113 0.54 -4.48 -2.97
CA MET A 113 1.66 -5.40 -2.69
C MET A 113 1.65 -6.61 -3.62
N GLU A 114 0.48 -7.20 -3.86
CA GLU A 114 0.26 -8.29 -4.80
C GLU A 114 0.68 -7.89 -6.22
N TRP A 115 0.28 -6.69 -6.65
CA TRP A 115 0.64 -6.19 -7.97
C TRP A 115 2.16 -6.07 -8.12
N VAL A 116 2.83 -5.43 -7.15
CA VAL A 116 4.30 -5.33 -7.18
C VAL A 116 4.94 -6.71 -7.16
N HIS A 117 4.48 -7.61 -6.28
CA HIS A 117 5.03 -8.96 -6.15
C HIS A 117 4.98 -9.75 -7.47
N HIS A 118 3.87 -9.68 -8.20
CA HIS A 118 3.69 -10.44 -9.44
C HIS A 118 4.18 -9.72 -10.70
N PHE A 119 4.02 -8.41 -10.78
CA PHE A 119 4.22 -7.64 -12.02
C PHE A 119 5.44 -6.71 -11.98
N CYS A 120 5.92 -6.31 -10.80
CA CYS A 120 7.04 -5.37 -10.67
C CYS A 120 8.05 -5.70 -9.56
N PRO A 121 8.48 -6.96 -9.36
CA PRO A 121 9.40 -7.30 -8.28
C PRO A 121 10.80 -6.70 -8.47
N GLN A 122 11.14 -6.26 -9.68
CA GLN A 122 12.44 -5.67 -10.03
C GLN A 122 12.60 -4.20 -9.63
N ALA A 123 11.54 -3.53 -9.17
CA ALA A 123 11.68 -2.17 -8.65
C ALA A 123 12.63 -2.15 -7.45
N ALA A 124 13.37 -1.06 -7.22
CA ALA A 124 14.24 -0.98 -6.05
C ALA A 124 13.43 -0.68 -4.77
N PHE A 125 12.53 0.29 -4.86
CA PHE A 125 11.71 0.77 -3.75
C PHE A 125 10.25 0.94 -4.15
N VAL A 126 9.39 0.84 -3.15
CA VAL A 126 7.96 1.10 -3.23
C VAL A 126 7.59 2.04 -2.09
N MET A 127 6.76 3.04 -2.38
CA MET A 127 6.10 3.86 -1.39
C MET A 127 4.61 3.59 -1.44
N LYS A 128 3.97 3.37 -0.29
CA LYS A 128 2.52 3.53 -0.16
C LYS A 128 2.25 4.93 0.37
N THR A 129 1.24 5.59 -0.17
CA THR A 129 0.76 6.90 0.30
C THR A 129 -0.72 7.07 -0.01
N ASP A 130 -1.33 8.13 0.50
CA ASP A 130 -2.72 8.49 0.25
C ASP A 130 -2.84 9.66 -0.75
N SER A 131 -4.01 9.81 -1.36
CA SER A 131 -4.28 10.83 -2.39
C SER A 131 -4.36 12.27 -1.86
N ASP A 132 -4.42 12.45 -0.54
CA ASP A 132 -4.46 13.73 0.17
C ASP A 132 -3.09 14.12 0.78
N VAL A 133 -2.01 13.48 0.33
CA VAL A 133 -0.63 13.71 0.78
C VAL A 133 0.20 14.39 -0.31
N PHE A 134 1.19 15.18 0.10
CA PHE A 134 2.24 15.68 -0.78
C PHE A 134 3.54 14.90 -0.57
N VAL A 135 4.15 14.45 -1.66
CA VAL A 135 5.45 13.75 -1.63
C VAL A 135 6.50 14.61 -2.32
N ASN A 136 7.57 14.96 -1.59
CA ASN A 136 8.77 15.53 -2.22
C ASN A 136 9.59 14.40 -2.86
N VAL A 137 9.25 14.04 -4.10
CA VAL A 137 9.85 12.91 -4.83
C VAL A 137 11.35 13.12 -5.07
N GLY A 138 11.79 14.37 -5.29
CA GLY A 138 13.21 14.72 -5.37
C GLY A 138 13.95 14.30 -4.11
N TYR A 139 13.60 14.92 -2.98
CA TYR A 139 14.22 14.61 -1.69
C TYR A 139 14.16 13.12 -1.34
N LEU A 140 13.02 12.46 -1.59
CA LEU A 140 12.86 11.04 -1.32
C LEU A 140 13.84 10.19 -2.15
N THR A 141 14.00 10.51 -3.44
CA THR A 141 14.91 9.78 -4.34
C THR A 141 16.36 9.93 -3.87
N ASP A 142 16.79 11.15 -3.54
CA ASP A 142 18.11 11.45 -2.96
C ASP A 142 18.36 10.65 -1.69
N LEU A 143 17.37 10.60 -0.79
CA LEU A 143 17.45 9.90 0.48
C LEU A 143 17.66 8.40 0.25
N LEU A 144 16.89 7.79 -0.65
CA LEU A 144 16.97 6.36 -0.96
C LEU A 144 18.30 5.99 -1.62
N LEU A 145 18.80 6.82 -2.53
CA LEU A 145 20.12 6.66 -3.14
C LEU A 145 21.24 6.71 -2.08
N LYS A 146 21.18 7.67 -1.14
CA LYS A 146 22.17 7.81 -0.06
C LYS A 146 22.12 6.65 0.94
N LYS A 147 20.93 6.12 1.23
CA LYS A 147 20.79 4.97 2.14
C LYS A 147 21.43 3.70 1.58
N ASN A 148 21.43 3.53 0.26
CA ASN A 148 22.02 2.39 -0.46
C ASN A 148 21.65 1.02 0.15
N LYS A 149 20.42 0.88 0.65
CA LYS A 149 19.90 -0.32 1.30
C LYS A 149 18.63 -0.77 0.59
N THR A 150 18.79 -1.67 -0.37
CA THR A 150 17.70 -2.18 -1.23
C THR A 150 17.13 -3.52 -0.74
N CYS A 151 17.47 -3.95 0.47
CA CYS A 151 17.03 -5.21 1.04
C CYS A 151 16.63 -5.03 2.51
N ARG A 152 15.50 -5.63 2.91
CA ARG A 152 14.92 -5.54 4.27
C ARG A 152 14.81 -4.10 4.77
N PHE A 153 14.54 -3.15 3.88
CA PHE A 153 14.40 -1.74 4.21
C PHE A 153 12.91 -1.37 4.34
N PHE A 154 12.57 -0.68 5.43
CA PHE A 154 11.24 -0.14 5.66
C PHE A 154 11.38 1.13 6.51
N THR A 155 10.79 2.25 6.08
CA THR A 155 10.87 3.55 6.76
C THR A 155 9.56 4.34 6.61
N GLY A 156 9.39 5.35 7.46
CA GLY A 156 8.24 6.25 7.48
C GLY A 156 8.13 6.95 8.82
N TYR A 157 6.95 7.48 9.15
CA TYR A 157 6.73 8.04 10.48
C TYR A 157 6.41 6.94 11.50
N ILE A 158 7.43 6.50 12.23
CA ILE A 158 7.34 5.34 13.13
C ILE A 158 6.48 5.66 14.36
N LYS A 159 5.57 4.74 14.66
CA LYS A 159 4.68 4.69 15.81
C LYS A 159 5.09 3.51 16.72
N PRO A 160 6.02 3.72 17.67
CA PRO A 160 6.64 2.61 18.39
C PRO A 160 5.76 1.99 19.49
N ASN A 161 4.83 2.77 20.05
CA ASN A 161 4.16 2.45 21.31
C ASN A 161 2.64 2.74 21.28
N GLU A 162 2.04 2.73 20.11
CA GLU A 162 0.59 2.99 19.97
C GLU A 162 -0.25 1.83 20.54
N LEU A 163 -1.41 2.20 21.08
CA LEU A 163 -2.36 1.28 21.69
C LEU A 163 -3.62 1.18 20.82
N PRO A 164 -4.27 0.00 20.73
CA PRO A 164 -5.55 -0.12 20.05
C PRO A 164 -6.63 0.75 20.71
N ILE A 165 -7.32 1.55 19.92
CA ILE A 165 -8.43 2.37 20.43
C ILE A 165 -9.64 1.47 20.70
N ARG A 166 -10.04 1.36 21.97
CA ARG A 166 -11.15 0.49 22.40
C ARG A 166 -12.51 1.20 22.46
N LYS A 167 -12.57 2.49 22.11
CA LYS A 167 -13.82 3.27 22.06
C LYS A 167 -14.57 3.00 20.76
N LYS A 168 -15.75 2.35 20.83
CA LYS A 168 -16.57 1.96 19.65
C LYS A 168 -16.94 3.12 18.73
N SER A 169 -17.02 4.35 19.24
CA SER A 169 -17.33 5.53 18.42
C SER A 169 -16.14 6.04 17.59
N SER A 170 -14.94 5.51 17.81
CA SER A 170 -13.75 5.89 17.04
C SER A 170 -13.76 5.19 15.68
N LYS A 171 -13.45 5.93 14.61
CA LYS A 171 -13.21 5.32 13.29
C LYS A 171 -12.06 4.30 13.30
N TRP A 172 -11.14 4.44 14.25
CA TRP A 172 -10.00 3.54 14.46
C TRP A 172 -10.25 2.50 15.57
N PHE A 173 -11.52 2.25 15.92
CA PHE A 173 -11.86 1.24 16.92
C PHE A 173 -11.37 -0.14 16.52
N VAL A 174 -10.70 -0.82 17.45
CA VAL A 174 -10.32 -2.24 17.33
C VAL A 174 -10.78 -2.98 18.57
N SER A 175 -11.58 -4.03 18.37
CA SER A 175 -12.09 -4.87 19.46
C SER A 175 -11.01 -5.81 20.02
N LYS A 176 -11.23 -6.32 21.24
CA LYS A 176 -10.38 -7.36 21.83
C LYS A 176 -10.45 -8.69 21.08
N PHE A 177 -11.54 -8.91 20.34
CA PHE A 177 -11.68 -10.07 19.44
C PHE A 177 -10.78 -9.92 18.20
N GLU A 178 -10.77 -8.77 17.55
CA GLU A 178 -9.89 -8.50 16.39
C GLU A 178 -8.41 -8.47 16.79
N TYR A 179 -8.09 -7.89 17.95
CA TYR A 179 -6.73 -7.78 18.44
C TYR A 179 -6.71 -7.86 19.98
N PRO A 180 -6.33 -9.00 20.58
CA PRO A 180 -6.44 -9.21 22.03
C PRO A 180 -5.40 -8.44 22.85
N TRP A 181 -4.22 -8.16 22.28
CA TRP A 181 -3.13 -7.49 22.99
C TRP A 181 -3.38 -5.99 23.20
N ASP A 182 -2.71 -5.40 24.19
CA ASP A 182 -2.89 -3.99 24.56
C ASP A 182 -2.03 -3.02 23.75
N ARG A 183 -1.04 -3.52 23.01
CA ARG A 183 -0.06 -2.69 22.30
C ARG A 183 0.23 -3.27 20.93
N TYR A 184 0.26 -2.42 19.91
CA TYR A 184 0.71 -2.81 18.58
C TYR A 184 2.24 -2.95 18.52
N PRO A 185 2.80 -3.82 17.66
CA PRO A 185 4.22 -3.72 17.34
C PRO A 185 4.50 -2.37 16.65
N PRO A 186 5.76 -1.92 16.58
CA PRO A 186 6.12 -0.72 15.82
C PRO A 186 5.63 -0.79 14.37
N PHE A 187 4.94 0.25 13.92
CA PHE A 187 4.48 0.42 12.54
C PHE A 187 4.73 1.86 12.07
N CYS A 188 4.58 2.15 10.79
CA CYS A 188 4.64 3.52 10.27
C CYS A 188 3.24 4.06 10.01
N SER A 189 3.01 5.35 10.25
CA SER A 189 1.72 5.99 9.99
C SER A 189 1.23 5.77 8.55
N GLY A 190 -0.08 5.53 8.39
CA GLY A 190 -0.72 5.34 7.09
C GLY A 190 -0.54 6.49 6.08
N THR A 191 -0.16 7.70 6.51
CA THR A 191 0.11 8.84 5.63
C THR A 191 1.16 8.54 4.56
N GLY A 192 2.14 7.69 4.88
CA GLY A 192 3.10 7.22 3.89
C GLY A 192 4.28 6.48 4.49
N TYR A 193 4.71 5.44 3.80
CA TYR A 193 5.87 4.63 4.16
C TYR A 193 6.55 4.04 2.93
N VAL A 194 7.86 3.83 3.03
CA VAL A 194 8.72 3.40 1.92
C VAL A 194 9.45 2.14 2.30
N PHE A 195 9.60 1.23 1.35
CA PHE A 195 10.14 -0.09 1.60
C PHE A 195 10.76 -0.68 0.33
N SER A 196 11.74 -1.55 0.52
CA SER A 196 12.37 -2.25 -0.60
C SER A 196 11.46 -3.34 -1.16
N SER A 197 11.61 -3.68 -2.43
CA SER A 197 10.72 -4.64 -3.10
C SER A 197 10.75 -6.05 -2.52
N ASP A 198 11.86 -6.44 -1.88
CA ASP A 198 11.93 -7.71 -1.14
C ASP A 198 11.00 -7.72 0.09
N VAL A 199 10.81 -6.57 0.76
CA VAL A 199 9.86 -6.43 1.87
C VAL A 199 8.44 -6.55 1.35
N VAL A 200 8.11 -5.96 0.19
CA VAL A 200 6.80 -6.12 -0.44
C VAL A 200 6.45 -7.60 -0.59
N SER A 201 7.36 -8.36 -1.20
CA SER A 201 7.15 -9.79 -1.49
C SER A 201 7.02 -10.60 -0.20
N LYS A 202 7.88 -10.36 0.80
CA LYS A 202 7.81 -11.04 2.11
C LYS A 202 6.51 -10.74 2.85
N VAL A 203 6.08 -9.48 2.84
CA VAL A 203 4.81 -9.06 3.49
C VAL A 203 3.63 -9.70 2.77
N TYR A 204 3.59 -9.66 1.44
CA TYR A 204 2.56 -10.35 0.68
C TYR A 204 2.55 -11.85 0.99
N SER A 205 3.68 -12.54 1.01
CA SER A 205 3.74 -13.96 1.36
C SER A 205 3.20 -14.26 2.76
N VAL A 206 3.57 -13.46 3.77
CA VAL A 206 3.20 -13.74 5.17
C VAL A 206 1.78 -13.29 5.54
N SER A 207 1.16 -12.40 4.75
CA SER A 207 -0.09 -11.72 5.12
C SER A 207 -1.26 -12.66 5.43
N GLU A 208 -1.33 -13.85 4.82
CA GLU A 208 -2.39 -14.84 5.07
C GLU A 208 -2.25 -15.50 6.44
N SER A 209 -1.05 -15.49 7.00
CA SER A 209 -0.78 -16.04 8.32
C SER A 209 -0.85 -15.00 9.44
N VAL A 210 -1.27 -13.77 9.11
CA VAL A 210 -1.44 -12.65 10.05
C VAL A 210 -2.94 -12.37 10.16
N PRO A 211 -3.50 -12.26 11.38
CA PRO A 211 -4.90 -11.89 11.55
C PRO A 211 -5.22 -10.59 10.82
N PHE A 212 -6.27 -10.60 9.99
CA PHE A 212 -6.68 -9.42 9.26
C PHE A 212 -7.07 -8.30 10.22
N LEU A 213 -6.60 -7.09 9.93
CA LEU A 213 -6.99 -5.88 10.63
C LEU A 213 -7.29 -4.81 9.58
N LYS A 214 -8.41 -4.09 9.75
CA LYS A 214 -8.86 -3.04 8.82
C LYS A 214 -7.97 -1.80 8.78
N LEU A 215 -7.15 -1.61 9.82
CA LEU A 215 -6.11 -0.58 9.88
C LEU A 215 -4.90 -1.12 9.11
N GLU A 216 -4.69 -0.62 7.91
CA GLU A 216 -3.72 -1.13 6.95
C GLU A 216 -2.28 -0.92 7.41
N ASP A 217 -2.01 0.21 8.08
CA ASP A 217 -0.70 0.57 8.60
C ASP A 217 -0.29 -0.34 9.77
N VAL A 218 -1.22 -0.58 10.69
CA VAL A 218 -1.06 -1.55 11.77
C VAL A 218 -0.94 -2.97 11.22
N PHE A 219 -1.77 -3.37 10.25
CA PHE A 219 -1.69 -4.70 9.62
C PHE A 219 -0.33 -4.93 8.96
N PHE A 220 0.20 -3.94 8.25
CA PHE A 220 1.53 -4.00 7.67
C PHE A 220 2.60 -4.14 8.77
N GLY A 221 2.46 -3.39 9.88
CA GLY A 221 3.31 -3.52 11.07
C GLY A 221 3.31 -4.92 11.68
N LEU A 222 2.14 -5.58 11.76
CA LEU A 222 2.03 -6.98 12.21
C LEU A 222 2.80 -7.93 11.29
N CYS A 223 2.72 -7.72 9.98
CA CYS A 223 3.49 -8.50 9.01
C CYS A 223 5.01 -8.30 9.19
N LEU A 224 5.46 -7.05 9.36
CA LEU A 224 6.87 -6.73 9.63
C LEU A 224 7.38 -7.37 10.91
N ALA A 225 6.58 -7.34 11.98
CA ALA A 225 6.90 -7.97 13.25
C ALA A 225 7.09 -9.48 13.11
N LYS A 226 6.18 -10.15 12.37
CA LYS A 226 6.30 -11.59 12.06
C LYS A 226 7.56 -11.91 11.25
N LEU A 227 7.94 -11.03 10.33
CA LEU A 227 9.15 -11.14 9.50
C LEU A 227 10.44 -10.69 10.21
N LYS A 228 10.33 -10.20 11.46
CA LYS A 228 11.43 -9.60 12.23
C LYS A 228 12.15 -8.48 11.45
N ILE A 229 11.40 -7.69 10.69
CA ILE A 229 11.88 -6.48 10.02
C ILE A 229 11.52 -5.30 10.92
N ARG A 230 12.52 -4.48 11.27
CA ARG A 230 12.29 -3.29 12.10
C ARG A 230 12.16 -2.08 11.19
N PRO A 231 11.16 -1.21 11.39
CA PRO A 231 11.14 0.11 10.79
C PRO A 231 12.37 0.92 11.21
N GLU A 232 12.96 1.65 10.26
CA GLU A 232 14.17 2.47 10.42
C GLU A 232 13.94 3.93 10.01
#